data_AF-A0A7V9FCF3-F1
#
_entry.id   AF-A0A7V9FCF3-F1
#
_cell.length_a   1.000
_cell.length_b   1.000
_cell.length_c   1.000
_cell.angle_alpha   90.00
_cell.angle_beta   90.00
_cell.angle_gamma   90.00
#
_symmetry.space_group_name_H-M   'P 1'
#
loop_
_entity.id
_entity.type
_entity.pdbx_description
1 polymer ?
#
loop_
_entity_poly.entity_id
_entity_poly.type
_entity_poly.pdbx_seq_one_letter_code
_entity_poly.pdbx_strand_id
1 'polypeptide(L)'
;MEPQPPVPHSMCVHVNGALIFRSGSANCESIEGTTAVAVGEGSYASVEEDADNTAIAIGDNSVAESGDVGRGNSLIAVGNDSIASNSVGNDNDIIAVGNDSEAFNADEGDANALTVIGDGSFFSIQGESGCMVIVINGQEFGGC
;
A
#
# COMPACT_ATOMS: atom_id res chain seq x y z
N MET A 1 -11.13 -29.57 -27.15
CA MET A 1 -10.77 -28.91 -25.88
C MET A 1 -11.60 -27.66 -25.82
N GLU A 2 -12.55 -27.61 -24.88
CA GLU A 2 -13.27 -26.38 -24.58
C GLU A 2 -12.26 -25.41 -23.95
N PRO A 3 -12.23 -24.12 -24.36
CA PRO A 3 -11.38 -23.15 -23.69
C PRO A 3 -11.79 -23.09 -22.22
N GLN A 4 -10.81 -23.19 -21.31
CA GLN A 4 -11.06 -22.93 -19.89
C GLN A 4 -11.71 -21.54 -19.77
N PRO A 5 -12.78 -21.39 -18.99
CA PRO A 5 -13.33 -20.06 -18.72
C PRO A 5 -12.20 -19.18 -18.17
N PRO A 6 -12.16 -17.88 -18.52
CA PRO A 6 -11.15 -16.98 -17.99
C PRO A 6 -11.10 -17.11 -16.47
N VAL A 7 -9.90 -17.28 -15.91
CA VAL A 7 -9.71 -17.20 -14.46
C VAL A 7 -10.27 -15.85 -14.02
N PRO A 8 -11.20 -15.78 -13.07
CA PRO A 8 -11.78 -14.50 -12.66
C PRO A 8 -10.68 -13.66 -12.05
N HIS A 9 -10.34 -12.54 -12.69
CA HIS A 9 -9.41 -11.58 -12.13
C HIS A 9 -10.04 -10.98 -10.86
N SER A 10 -9.33 -11.08 -9.73
CA SER A 10 -9.75 -10.46 -8.47
C SER A 10 -9.39 -8.97 -8.50
N MET A 11 -10.38 -8.11 -8.32
CA MET A 11 -10.22 -6.67 -8.37
C MET A 11 -11.26 -5.99 -7.49
N CYS A 12 -10.87 -4.92 -6.80
CA CYS A 12 -11.76 -4.05 -6.04
C CYS A 12 -11.40 -2.59 -6.30
N VAL A 13 -12.43 -1.74 -6.50
CA VAL A 13 -12.30 -0.29 -6.69
C VAL A 13 -13.30 0.43 -5.79
N HIS A 14 -12.80 1.17 -4.80
CA HIS A 14 -13.57 2.00 -3.88
C HIS A 14 -13.10 3.45 -3.96
N VAL A 15 -14.04 4.38 -4.21
CA VAL A 15 -13.73 5.80 -4.49
C VAL A 15 -14.73 6.69 -3.79
N ASN A 16 -14.25 7.69 -3.05
CA ASN A 16 -15.10 8.68 -2.36
C ASN A 16 -16.21 8.02 -1.52
N GLY A 17 -15.86 7.01 -0.72
CA GLY A 17 -16.85 6.30 0.09
C GLY A 17 -17.80 5.39 -0.69
N ALA A 18 -17.57 5.19 -2.00
CA ALA A 18 -18.44 4.39 -2.85
C ALA A 18 -17.67 3.23 -3.51
N LEU A 19 -18.18 2.01 -3.33
CA LEU A 19 -17.73 0.85 -4.09
C LEU A 19 -18.16 1.00 -5.56
N ILE A 20 -17.18 1.06 -6.45
CA ILE A 20 -17.38 1.18 -7.91
C ILE A 20 -17.40 -0.19 -8.57
N PHE A 21 -16.48 -1.08 -8.15
CA PHE A 21 -16.34 -2.39 -8.76
C PHE A 21 -15.77 -3.41 -7.77
N ARG A 22 -16.24 -4.65 -7.86
CA ARG A 22 -15.63 -5.79 -7.17
C ARG A 22 -15.79 -7.09 -7.95
N SER A 23 -14.71 -7.85 -8.03
CA SER A 23 -14.62 -9.19 -8.58
C SER A 23 -13.66 -10.04 -7.75
N GLY A 24 -13.96 -11.33 -7.61
CA GLY A 24 -13.10 -12.27 -6.90
C GLY A 24 -12.92 -11.98 -5.41
N SER A 25 -11.73 -12.26 -4.88
CA SER A 25 -11.40 -12.19 -3.45
C SER A 25 -10.74 -10.87 -3.03
N ALA A 26 -10.48 -9.94 -3.95
CA ALA A 26 -9.93 -8.64 -3.64
C ALA A 26 -10.88 -7.84 -2.72
N ASN A 27 -10.29 -7.11 -1.76
CA ASN A 27 -10.99 -6.23 -0.82
C ASN A 27 -10.42 -4.83 -0.89
N CYS A 28 -11.30 -3.85 -0.81
CA CYS A 28 -10.92 -2.45 -0.77
C CYS A 28 -11.95 -1.62 -0.01
N GLU A 29 -11.46 -0.66 0.77
CA GLU A 29 -12.29 0.24 1.58
C GLU A 29 -11.77 1.66 1.48
N SER A 30 -12.69 2.62 1.26
CA SER A 30 -12.36 4.04 1.22
C SER A 30 -13.48 4.89 1.84
N ILE A 31 -13.13 6.07 2.30
CA ILE A 31 -14.06 7.10 2.81
C ILE A 31 -14.18 8.28 1.81
N GLU A 32 -15.01 9.27 2.12
CA GLU A 32 -15.12 10.50 1.32
C GLU A 32 -13.75 11.19 1.17
N GLY A 33 -13.36 11.57 -0.05
CA GLY A 33 -12.06 12.19 -0.31
C GLY A 33 -10.89 11.21 -0.48
N THR A 34 -11.14 9.89 -0.54
CA THR A 34 -10.07 8.88 -0.63
C THR A 34 -10.33 7.83 -1.72
N THR A 35 -9.27 7.13 -2.14
CA THR A 35 -9.32 6.07 -3.16
C THR A 35 -8.59 4.81 -2.69
N ALA A 36 -9.22 3.65 -2.87
CA ALA A 36 -8.60 2.35 -2.60
C ALA A 36 -8.81 1.39 -3.78
N VAL A 37 -7.71 0.77 -4.23
CA VAL A 37 -7.72 -0.19 -5.35
C VAL A 37 -6.92 -1.43 -4.99
N ALA A 38 -7.51 -2.60 -5.14
CA ALA A 38 -6.83 -3.88 -4.90
C ALA A 38 -6.96 -4.80 -6.12
N VAL A 39 -5.86 -5.44 -6.52
CA VAL A 39 -5.82 -6.38 -7.66
C VAL A 39 -4.98 -7.61 -7.29
N GLY A 40 -5.55 -8.80 -7.44
CA GLY A 40 -4.92 -10.06 -7.04
C GLY A 40 -5.81 -10.88 -6.12
N GLU A 41 -5.58 -12.19 -6.06
CA GLU A 41 -6.30 -13.04 -5.12
C GLU A 41 -5.89 -12.67 -3.69
N GLY A 42 -6.86 -12.38 -2.82
CA GLY A 42 -6.59 -12.01 -1.43
C GLY A 42 -5.98 -10.62 -1.23
N SER A 43 -5.78 -9.83 -2.29
CA SER A 43 -5.24 -8.46 -2.17
C SER A 43 -6.17 -7.55 -1.35
N TYR A 44 -5.58 -6.65 -0.56
CA TYR A 44 -6.27 -5.72 0.31
C TYR A 44 -5.73 -4.29 0.18
N ALA A 45 -6.64 -3.32 0.03
CA ALA A 45 -6.31 -1.90 0.05
C ALA A 45 -7.28 -1.14 0.97
N SER A 46 -6.77 -0.46 2.00
CA SER A 46 -7.62 0.33 2.90
C SER A 46 -7.04 1.70 3.20
N VAL A 47 -7.94 2.66 3.33
CA VAL A 47 -7.66 4.02 3.77
C VAL A 47 -8.68 4.41 4.84
N GLU A 48 -8.16 4.76 6.01
CA GLU A 48 -8.88 5.29 7.16
C GLU A 48 -8.46 6.76 7.43
N GLU A 49 -9.13 7.39 8.41
CA GLU A 49 -9.17 8.83 8.74
C GLU A 49 -7.87 9.64 8.42
N ASP A 50 -7.86 10.84 7.82
CA ASP A 50 -8.88 11.90 7.66
C ASP A 50 -8.67 12.67 6.32
N ALA A 51 -8.43 11.96 5.19
CA ALA A 51 -8.27 12.41 3.77
C ALA A 51 -7.14 13.44 3.47
N ASP A 52 -6.56 13.65 2.28
CA ASP A 52 -6.54 12.90 1.02
C ASP A 52 -5.54 11.73 1.14
N ASN A 53 -6.03 10.48 1.18
CA ASN A 53 -5.19 9.28 1.29
C ASN A 53 -5.50 8.31 0.12
N THR A 54 -4.50 7.71 -0.55
CA THR A 54 -4.74 6.72 -1.64
C THR A 54 -3.88 5.46 -1.47
N ALA A 55 -4.52 4.29 -1.29
CA ALA A 55 -3.86 2.98 -1.12
C ALA A 55 -4.07 2.06 -2.34
N ILE A 56 -3.02 1.42 -2.87
CA ILE A 56 -3.13 0.50 -4.01
C ILE A 56 -2.25 -0.75 -3.81
N ALA A 57 -2.81 -1.97 -3.84
CA ALA A 57 -2.03 -3.20 -3.70
C ALA A 57 -2.21 -4.12 -4.93
N ILE A 58 -1.13 -4.58 -5.57
CA ILE A 58 -1.19 -5.40 -6.79
C ILE A 58 -0.25 -6.62 -6.75
N GLY A 59 -0.84 -7.79 -6.62
CA GLY A 59 -0.20 -9.10 -6.45
C GLY A 59 -1.11 -9.98 -5.59
N ASP A 60 -0.90 -11.29 -5.58
CA ASP A 60 -1.66 -12.14 -4.66
C ASP A 60 -1.24 -11.83 -3.23
N ASN A 61 -2.21 -11.68 -2.33
CA ASN A 61 -2.05 -11.30 -0.92
C ASN A 61 -1.32 -9.97 -0.66
N SER A 62 -1.20 -9.09 -1.66
CA SER A 62 -0.57 -7.77 -1.45
C SER A 62 -1.43 -6.86 -0.57
N VAL A 63 -0.78 -6.04 0.26
CA VAL A 63 -1.43 -5.16 1.24
C VAL A 63 -0.95 -3.71 1.09
N ALA A 64 -1.91 -2.78 1.02
CA ALA A 64 -1.67 -1.34 1.16
C ALA A 64 -2.66 -0.77 2.19
N GLU A 65 -2.17 -0.18 3.29
CA GLU A 65 -3.04 0.16 4.43
C GLU A 65 -2.62 1.44 5.18
N SER A 66 -3.58 2.32 5.50
CA SER A 66 -3.38 3.38 6.50
C SER A 66 -4.60 3.58 7.39
N GLY A 67 -4.40 3.65 8.71
CA GLY A 67 -5.29 4.12 9.81
C GLY A 67 -4.43 4.30 11.08
N ASP A 68 -4.79 4.92 12.21
CA ASP A 68 -5.85 5.88 12.57
C ASP A 68 -5.18 7.27 12.76
N VAL A 69 -5.77 8.31 12.16
CA VAL A 69 -5.46 9.76 12.26
C VAL A 69 -4.23 10.27 11.47
N GLY A 70 -4.32 10.30 10.13
CA GLY A 70 -3.31 10.95 9.26
C GLY A 70 -3.86 11.40 7.90
N ARG A 71 -3.42 12.55 7.39
CA ARG A 71 -3.82 13.12 6.08
C ARG A 71 -2.68 13.08 5.07
N GLY A 72 -2.98 12.99 3.77
CA GLY A 72 -1.99 13.16 2.71
C GLY A 72 -1.11 11.94 2.45
N ASN A 73 -1.49 10.75 2.92
CA ASN A 73 -0.68 9.54 2.77
C ASN A 73 -0.96 8.84 1.42
N SER A 74 0.05 8.38 0.68
CA SER A 74 -0.18 7.49 -0.49
C SER A 74 0.68 6.23 -0.43
N LEU A 75 0.04 5.04 -0.47
CA LEU A 75 0.68 3.75 -0.20
C LEU A 75 0.50 2.76 -1.35
N ILE A 76 1.57 2.14 -1.85
CA ILE A 76 1.48 1.22 -2.99
C ILE A 76 2.36 -0.03 -2.78
N ALA A 77 1.82 -1.25 -2.91
CA ALA A 77 2.59 -2.51 -2.82
C ALA A 77 2.46 -3.33 -4.12
N VAL A 78 3.57 -3.77 -4.73
CA VAL A 78 3.56 -4.44 -6.05
C VAL A 78 4.49 -5.65 -6.09
N GLY A 79 3.90 -6.84 -6.16
CA GLY A 79 4.54 -8.14 -5.98
C GLY A 79 3.60 -9.01 -5.16
N ASN A 80 3.77 -10.34 -5.24
CA ASN A 80 3.03 -11.22 -4.33
C ASN A 80 3.52 -11.00 -2.91
N ASP A 81 2.59 -11.07 -1.95
CA ASP A 81 2.89 -10.99 -0.52
C ASP A 81 3.65 -9.70 -0.11
N SER A 82 3.43 -8.60 -0.85
CA SER A 82 4.08 -7.30 -0.60
C SER A 82 3.25 -6.38 0.30
N ILE A 83 3.91 -5.56 1.11
CA ILE A 83 3.28 -4.72 2.14
C ILE A 83 3.80 -3.28 2.06
N ALA A 84 2.87 -2.33 1.97
CA ALA A 84 3.09 -0.91 2.21
C ALA A 84 2.15 -0.43 3.33
N SER A 85 2.70 -0.05 4.47
CA SER A 85 1.91 0.19 5.70
C SER A 85 2.37 1.43 6.44
N ASN A 86 1.40 2.16 7.00
CA ASN A 86 1.61 3.36 7.80
C ASN A 86 0.73 3.32 9.06
N SER A 87 1.30 3.64 10.24
CA SER A 87 0.56 3.59 11.52
C SER A 87 -0.01 4.94 11.97
N VAL A 88 0.77 6.03 11.91
CA VAL A 88 0.35 7.38 12.34
C VAL A 88 1.24 8.40 11.62
N GLY A 89 0.66 9.50 11.13
CA GLY A 89 1.40 10.62 10.53
C GLY A 89 0.77 11.19 9.27
N ASN A 90 1.21 12.38 8.90
CA ASN A 90 0.74 13.13 7.73
C ASN A 90 1.78 13.15 6.60
N ASP A 91 1.29 13.26 5.37
CA ASP A 91 2.08 13.51 4.16
C ASP A 91 3.22 12.50 3.93
N ASN A 92 2.96 11.21 4.18
CA ASN A 92 3.92 10.12 3.90
C ASN A 92 3.66 9.45 2.54
N ASP A 93 4.72 9.12 1.79
CA ASP A 93 4.63 8.34 0.54
C ASP A 93 5.42 7.02 0.71
N ILE A 94 4.75 5.85 0.68
CA ILE A 94 5.37 4.54 0.99
C ILE A 94 5.11 3.52 -0.13
N ILE A 95 6.17 3.03 -0.79
CA ILE A 95 6.06 2.12 -1.94
C ILE A 95 6.95 0.88 -1.76
N ALA A 96 6.39 -0.32 -1.89
CA ALA A 96 7.11 -1.59 -1.91
C ALA A 96 6.97 -2.30 -3.28
N VAL A 97 8.09 -2.73 -3.86
CA VAL A 97 8.18 -3.36 -5.19
C VAL A 97 9.07 -4.61 -5.16
N GLY A 98 8.54 -5.76 -5.54
CA GLY A 98 9.19 -7.08 -5.49
C GLY A 98 8.35 -8.05 -4.67
N ASN A 99 8.50 -9.36 -4.88
CA ASN A 99 7.77 -10.34 -4.06
C ASN A 99 8.31 -10.34 -2.63
N ASP A 100 7.43 -10.52 -1.65
CA ASP A 100 7.81 -10.50 -0.23
C ASP A 100 8.53 -9.19 0.18
N SER A 101 8.15 -8.04 -0.40
CA SER A 101 8.76 -6.74 -0.11
C SER A 101 7.92 -5.92 0.86
N GLU A 102 8.59 -5.22 1.79
CA GLU A 102 7.96 -4.60 2.95
C GLU A 102 8.50 -3.17 3.19
N ALA A 103 7.58 -2.20 3.30
CA ALA A 103 7.91 -0.80 3.63
C ALA A 103 6.98 -0.29 4.74
N PHE A 104 7.58 0.14 5.86
CA PHE A 104 6.85 0.60 7.05
C PHE A 104 7.26 2.00 7.48
N ASN A 105 6.27 2.81 7.84
CA ASN A 105 6.47 3.98 8.67
C ASN A 105 5.76 3.75 10.01
N ALA A 106 6.55 3.63 11.08
CA ALA A 106 6.08 3.35 12.43
C ALA A 106 6.17 4.61 13.31
N ASP A 107 5.37 4.65 14.37
CA ASP A 107 5.51 5.57 15.52
C ASP A 107 5.35 7.09 15.26
N GLU A 108 4.25 7.52 14.62
CA GLU A 108 3.84 8.94 14.51
C GLU A 108 4.76 9.84 13.63
N GLY A 109 5.54 9.26 12.73
CA GLY A 109 6.42 10.00 11.82
C GLY A 109 5.68 10.75 10.71
N ASP A 110 6.00 12.05 10.54
CA ASP A 110 5.43 12.93 9.51
C ASP A 110 6.39 13.20 8.33
N ALA A 111 5.83 13.47 7.15
CA ALA A 111 6.57 13.95 5.97
C ALA A 111 7.71 13.03 5.51
N ASN A 112 7.52 11.71 5.60
CA ASN A 112 8.50 10.72 5.18
C ASN A 112 8.27 10.24 3.73
N ALA A 113 9.37 9.99 3.02
CA ALA A 113 9.36 9.35 1.70
C ALA A 113 10.18 8.04 1.74
N LEU A 114 9.50 6.91 1.59
CA LEU A 114 10.11 5.57 1.65
C LEU A 114 9.82 4.78 0.37
N THR A 115 10.89 4.25 -0.25
CA THR A 115 10.79 3.33 -1.39
C THR A 115 11.64 2.09 -1.16
N VAL A 116 11.04 0.91 -1.22
CA VAL A 116 11.71 -0.39 -1.08
C VAL A 116 11.59 -1.19 -2.37
N ILE A 117 12.72 -1.58 -2.96
CA ILE A 117 12.79 -2.29 -4.24
C ILE A 117 13.65 -3.54 -4.09
N GLY A 118 13.07 -4.70 -4.42
CA GLY A 118 13.75 -5.99 -4.49
C GLY A 118 12.97 -7.07 -3.75
N ASP A 119 13.04 -8.30 -4.27
CA ASP A 119 12.39 -9.45 -3.63
C ASP A 119 12.96 -9.66 -2.22
N GLY A 120 12.09 -9.86 -1.22
CA GLY A 120 12.49 -10.04 0.17
C GLY A 120 13.13 -8.81 0.85
N SER A 121 12.96 -7.61 0.27
CA SER A 121 13.53 -6.38 0.84
C SER A 121 12.60 -5.75 1.88
N PHE A 122 13.18 -5.24 2.97
CA PHE A 122 12.45 -4.66 4.10
C PHE A 122 13.10 -3.35 4.55
N PHE A 123 12.29 -2.35 4.90
CA PHE A 123 12.76 -1.18 5.66
C PHE A 123 11.66 -0.56 6.51
N SER A 124 12.05 -0.01 7.66
CA SER A 124 11.14 0.70 8.57
C SER A 124 11.76 1.99 9.11
N ILE A 125 10.99 3.08 9.03
CA ILE A 125 11.25 4.34 9.74
C ILE A 125 10.55 4.23 11.11
N GLN A 126 11.21 4.64 12.20
CA GLN A 126 10.80 4.40 13.59
C GLN A 126 10.62 5.75 14.33
N GLY A 127 9.52 6.43 14.04
CA GLY A 127 9.11 7.67 14.69
C GLY A 127 9.89 8.93 14.30
N GLU A 128 10.75 8.83 13.28
CA GLU A 128 11.38 10.00 12.69
C GLU A 128 10.46 10.72 11.68
N SER A 129 10.72 12.00 11.44
CA SER A 129 9.98 12.83 10.50
C SER A 129 10.92 13.50 9.49
N GLY A 130 10.45 13.74 8.28
CA GLY A 130 11.21 14.39 7.21
C GLY A 130 12.29 13.50 6.59
N CYS A 131 12.20 12.18 6.74
CA CYS A 131 13.16 11.24 6.19
C CYS A 131 12.93 11.02 4.70
N MET A 132 14.01 10.77 3.97
CA MET A 132 13.95 10.29 2.60
C MET A 132 14.86 9.07 2.48
N VAL A 133 14.28 7.89 2.27
CA VAL A 133 15.01 6.63 2.20
C VAL A 133 14.61 5.83 0.96
N ILE A 134 15.60 5.36 0.23
CA ILE A 134 15.45 4.40 -0.87
C ILE A 134 16.25 3.15 -0.52
N VAL A 135 15.61 1.98 -0.59
CA VAL A 135 16.25 0.68 -0.41
C VAL A 135 16.20 -0.10 -1.72
N ILE A 136 17.36 -0.57 -2.20
CA ILE A 136 17.47 -1.39 -3.41
C ILE A 136 18.23 -2.67 -3.07
N ASN A 137 17.56 -3.82 -3.09
CA ASN A 137 18.11 -5.14 -2.73
C ASN A 137 18.85 -5.11 -1.36
N GLY A 138 18.24 -4.46 -0.37
CA GLY A 138 18.80 -4.29 0.97
C GLY A 138 19.90 -3.23 1.10
N GLN A 139 20.20 -2.45 0.05
CA GLN A 139 21.11 -1.31 0.16
C GLN A 139 20.34 -0.01 0.38
N GLU A 140 20.66 0.69 1.46
CA GLU A 140 20.03 1.94 1.88
C GLU A 140 20.69 3.17 1.26
N PHE A 141 19.86 4.12 0.82
CA PHE A 141 20.25 5.43 0.31
C PHE A 141 19.37 6.51 0.95
N GLY A 142 20.00 7.55 1.49
CA GLY A 142 19.28 8.63 2.19
C GLY A 142 19.31 8.46 3.71
N GLY A 143 18.34 9.04 4.41
CA GLY A 143 18.26 8.99 5.86
C GLY A 143 17.29 10.00 6.48
N CYS A 144 17.43 10.08 7.80
CA CYS A 144 16.90 11.08 8.71
C CYS A 144 18.11 11.86 9.30
#